data_AF-L1JNN8-F1
#
_entry.id   AF-L1JNN8-F1
#
_cell.length_a   1.000
_cell.length_b   1.000
_cell.length_c   1.000
_cell.angle_alpha   90.00
_cell.angle_beta   90.00
_cell.angle_gamma   90.00
#
_symmetry.space_group_name_H-M   'P 1'
#
loop_
_entity.id
_entity.type
_entity.pdbx_description
1 polymer ?
#
loop_
_entity_poly.entity_id
_entity_poly.type
_entity_poly.pdbx_seq_one_letter_code
_entity_poly.pdbx_strand_id
1 'polypeptide(L)'
;MVSYLTTLQYDAIIICLKCGYQEVLLVEQNRPVMLRNKKDNSHYSYKRINHFREWCNQIQGKESTDIPNDVFEKILNELKKEKITNTKELSYKTMRNILKKLKINKYYEHINYIINRINGVPTPQFSPELEEKLCNMFKEIQGPFLKHCPPNRKNFLSYSYVLYKLCQILGQDEYLKHFPLLKSRIKIFQMDLIWKNICESIGYPYIPSI
;
A
#
# COMPACT_ATOMS: atom_id res chain seq x y z
N MET A 1 2.94 54.62 41.52
CA MET A 1 1.74 53.75 41.54
C MET A 1 2.14 52.44 40.87
N VAL A 2 2.20 51.35 41.63
CA VAL A 2 2.58 50.03 41.12
C VAL A 2 1.39 49.47 40.34
N SER A 3 1.55 49.28 39.04
CA SER A 3 0.49 48.77 38.16
C SER A 3 0.46 47.24 38.22
N TYR A 4 -0.66 46.68 38.68
CA TYR A 4 -0.89 45.23 38.73
C TYR A 4 -1.19 44.71 37.32
N LEU A 5 -0.29 43.91 36.77
CA LEU A 5 -0.47 43.18 35.51
C LEU A 5 -0.89 41.74 35.82
N THR A 6 -1.85 41.22 35.08
CA THR A 6 -2.30 39.82 35.20
C THR A 6 -2.14 39.12 33.86
N THR A 7 -1.49 37.96 33.85
CA THR A 7 -1.28 37.14 32.66
C THR A 7 -2.36 36.06 32.55
N LEU A 8 -3.05 36.01 31.41
CA LEU A 8 -3.94 34.91 31.07
C LEU A 8 -3.16 33.91 30.19
N GLN A 9 -2.75 32.79 30.79
CA GLN A 9 -1.82 31.83 30.18
C GLN A 9 -2.34 31.16 28.89
N TYR A 10 -3.64 31.22 28.59
CA TYR A 10 -4.21 30.54 27.42
C TYR A 10 -4.07 31.30 26.09
N ASP A 11 -3.90 32.63 26.11
CA ASP A 11 -3.88 33.43 24.88
C ASP A 11 -2.59 34.26 24.68
N ALA A 12 -1.59 34.13 25.57
CA ALA A 12 -0.31 34.87 25.51
C ALA A 12 -0.49 36.40 25.33
N ILE A 13 -1.48 36.98 26.00
CA ILE A 13 -1.75 38.43 25.99
C ILE A 13 -1.61 38.97 27.40
N ILE A 14 -0.96 40.13 27.55
CA ILE A 14 -1.01 40.92 28.77
C ILE A 14 -2.02 42.04 28.58
N ILE A 15 -2.87 42.25 29.60
CA ILE A 15 -3.87 43.32 29.62
C ILE A 15 -3.67 44.17 30.87
N CYS A 16 -3.63 45.49 30.69
CA CYS A 16 -3.66 46.42 31.81
C CYS A 16 -5.10 46.57 32.32
N LEU A 17 -5.35 46.14 33.56
CA LEU A 17 -6.69 46.19 34.17
C LEU A 17 -7.20 47.60 34.45
N LYS A 18 -6.36 48.64 34.31
CA LYS A 18 -6.74 50.03 34.57
C LYS A 18 -7.15 50.80 33.29
N CYS A 19 -6.53 50.51 32.16
CA CYS A 19 -6.79 51.24 30.91
C CYS A 19 -7.17 50.36 29.72
N GLY A 20 -7.19 49.03 29.88
CA GLY A 20 -7.57 48.10 28.82
C GLY A 20 -6.55 47.94 27.70
N TYR A 21 -5.36 48.54 27.82
CA TYR A 21 -4.28 48.31 26.86
C TYR A 21 -3.88 46.83 26.85
N GLN A 22 -3.78 46.26 25.65
CA GLN A 22 -3.41 44.86 25.43
C GLN A 22 -2.17 44.76 24.55
N GLU A 23 -1.29 43.81 24.88
CA GLU A 23 -0.10 43.51 24.10
C GLU A 23 0.06 41.98 23.97
N VAL A 24 0.25 41.52 22.73
CA VAL A 24 0.47 40.10 22.42
C VAL A 24 1.92 39.78 22.72
N LEU A 25 2.17 38.87 23.66
CA LEU A 25 3.49 38.33 23.90
C LEU A 25 3.82 37.35 22.78
N LEU A 26 4.79 37.69 21.94
CA LEU A 26 5.47 36.72 21.08
C LEU A 26 6.30 35.80 21.98
N VAL A 27 5.67 34.79 22.57
CA VAL A 27 6.39 33.70 23.19
C VAL A 27 7.03 32.92 22.05
N GLU A 28 8.35 33.07 21.86
CA GLU A 28 9.12 32.02 21.22
C GLU A 28 8.84 30.76 22.03
N GLN A 29 7.90 29.95 21.55
CA GLN A 29 7.79 28.59 22.02
C GLN A 29 9.19 28.04 21.83
N ASN A 30 9.87 27.72 22.93
CA ASN A 30 10.94 26.76 22.91
C ASN A 30 10.34 25.55 22.20
N ARG A 31 10.53 25.47 20.87
CA ARG A 31 10.24 24.27 20.10
C ARG A 31 10.96 23.23 20.92
N PRO A 32 10.28 22.17 21.41
CA PRO A 32 11.03 21.02 21.84
C PRO A 32 11.91 20.71 20.62
N VAL A 33 13.22 20.90 20.76
CA VAL A 33 14.17 20.40 19.79
C VAL A 33 13.82 18.93 19.78
N MET A 34 13.12 18.51 18.72
CA MET A 34 12.77 17.12 18.58
C MET A 34 14.11 16.42 18.61
N LEU A 35 14.41 15.81 19.76
CA LEU A 35 15.35 14.71 19.85
C LEU A 35 14.99 13.88 18.63
N ARG A 36 15.84 13.92 17.60
CA ARG A 36 15.69 13.14 16.37
C ARG A 36 15.83 11.69 16.77
N ASN A 37 14.80 11.18 17.44
CA ASN A 37 14.68 9.86 17.95
C ASN A 37 14.49 8.98 16.73
N LYS A 38 15.50 8.13 16.48
CA LYS A 38 15.43 6.88 15.72
C LYS A 38 14.35 6.84 14.64
N LYS A 39 14.69 7.25 13.41
CA LYS A 39 13.94 7.01 12.14
C LYS A 39 12.44 6.72 12.35
N ASP A 40 11.58 7.75 12.26
CA ASP A 40 10.11 7.68 12.38
C ASP A 40 9.47 6.37 11.85
N ASN A 41 9.32 5.37 12.72
CA ASN A 41 8.67 4.10 12.38
C ASN A 41 7.18 4.31 12.04
N SER A 42 6.57 5.36 12.59
CA SER A 42 5.19 5.79 12.34
C SER A 42 4.96 6.13 10.86
N HIS A 43 5.83 6.96 10.28
CA HIS A 43 5.72 7.41 8.90
C HIS A 43 5.90 6.27 7.88
N TYR A 44 6.83 5.33 8.15
CA TYR A 44 6.97 4.14 7.30
C TYR A 44 5.78 3.19 7.41
N SER A 45 5.22 3.00 8.60
CA SER A 45 4.04 2.16 8.82
C SER A 45 2.81 2.72 8.11
N TYR A 46 2.61 4.05 8.19
CA TYR A 46 1.55 4.75 7.48
C TYR A 46 1.66 4.62 5.95
N LYS A 47 2.86 4.80 5.40
CA LYS A 47 3.07 4.60 3.95
C LYS A 47 2.77 3.17 3.51
N ARG A 48 3.18 2.17 4.30
CA ARG A 48 2.97 0.75 3.96
C ARG A 48 1.49 0.37 3.89
N ILE A 49 0.67 0.79 4.86
CA ILE A 49 -0.77 0.46 4.82
C ILE A 49 -1.46 1.11 3.60
N ASN A 50 -1.04 2.31 3.20
CA ASN A 50 -1.59 2.96 2.00
C ASN A 50 -1.22 2.20 0.72
N HIS A 51 0.03 1.78 0.57
CA HIS A 51 0.44 0.93 -0.56
C HIS A 51 -0.26 -0.43 -0.56
N PHE A 52 -0.52 -1.00 0.62
CA PHE A 52 -1.29 -2.24 0.72
C PHE A 52 -2.74 -2.06 0.23
N ARG A 53 -3.40 -0.96 0.61
CA ARG A 53 -4.75 -0.61 0.14
C ARG A 53 -4.77 -0.36 -1.37
N GLU A 54 -3.76 0.32 -1.90
CA GLU A 54 -3.59 0.52 -3.34
C GLU A 54 -3.51 -0.81 -4.09
N TRP A 55 -2.73 -1.77 -3.57
CA TRP A 55 -2.70 -3.14 -4.11
C TRP A 55 -4.06 -3.84 -4.06
N CYS A 56 -4.84 -3.67 -2.99
CA CYS A 56 -6.20 -4.19 -2.92
C CYS A 56 -7.09 -3.57 -4.01
N ASN A 57 -6.97 -2.26 -4.26
CA ASN A 57 -7.74 -1.58 -5.30
C ASN A 57 -7.33 -2.02 -6.71
N GLN A 58 -6.03 -2.18 -6.97
CA GLN A 58 -5.50 -2.64 -8.27
C GLN A 58 -5.99 -4.04 -8.64
N ILE A 59 -6.05 -4.96 -7.67
CA ILE A 59 -6.59 -6.32 -7.89
C ILE A 59 -8.08 -6.26 -8.23
N GLN A 60 -8.81 -5.36 -7.59
CA GLN A 60 -10.25 -5.17 -7.81
C GLN A 60 -10.58 -4.26 -8.99
N GLY A 61 -9.58 -3.74 -9.72
CA GLY A 61 -9.80 -2.79 -10.81
C GLY A 61 -10.46 -1.48 -10.36
N LYS A 62 -10.45 -1.17 -9.06
CA LYS A 62 -11.01 0.06 -8.45
C LYS A 62 -10.03 1.25 -8.56
N GLU A 63 -9.12 1.21 -9.53
CA GLU A 63 -8.14 2.26 -9.72
C GLU A 63 -8.69 3.39 -10.59
N SER A 64 -8.34 4.62 -10.24
CA SER A 64 -8.78 5.83 -10.94
C SER A 64 -7.77 6.29 -11.99
N THR A 65 -6.83 5.43 -12.40
CA THR A 65 -5.79 5.81 -13.36
C THR A 65 -6.39 5.97 -14.74
N ASP A 66 -6.30 7.19 -15.28
CA ASP A 66 -6.66 7.47 -16.65
C ASP A 66 -5.56 6.98 -17.60
N ILE A 67 -5.81 5.84 -18.25
CA ILE A 67 -4.91 5.29 -19.26
C ILE A 67 -5.38 5.81 -20.63
N PRO A 68 -4.54 6.57 -21.35
CA PRO A 68 -4.88 7.17 -22.64
C PRO A 68 -5.42 6.15 -23.66
N ASN A 69 -6.37 6.58 -24.50
CA ASN A 69 -6.99 5.70 -25.51
C ASN A 69 -5.97 5.18 -26.55
N ASP A 70 -4.92 5.95 -26.87
CA ASP A 70 -3.87 5.51 -27.80
C ASP A 70 -3.13 4.27 -27.30
N VAL A 71 -3.04 4.09 -25.98
CA VAL A 71 -2.48 2.88 -25.35
C VAL A 71 -3.38 1.68 -25.62
N PHE A 72 -4.69 1.84 -25.48
CA PHE A 72 -5.65 0.76 -25.77
C PHE A 72 -5.66 0.41 -27.25
N GLU A 73 -5.60 1.38 -28.14
CA GLU A 73 -5.47 1.13 -29.58
C GLU A 73 -4.20 0.31 -29.90
N LYS A 74 -3.06 0.66 -29.31
CA LYS A 74 -1.81 -0.10 -29.46
C LYS A 74 -1.97 -1.54 -28.95
N ILE A 75 -2.60 -1.74 -27.80
CA ILE A 75 -2.85 -3.06 -27.21
C ILE A 75 -3.79 -3.89 -28.10
N LEU A 76 -4.91 -3.31 -28.55
CA LEU A 76 -5.88 -3.99 -29.42
C LEU A 76 -5.27 -4.38 -30.75
N ASN A 77 -4.43 -3.52 -31.33
CA ASN A 77 -3.70 -3.83 -32.56
C ASN A 77 -2.70 -4.97 -32.36
N GLU A 78 -2.02 -5.03 -31.21
CA GLU A 78 -1.09 -6.12 -30.90
C GLU A 78 -1.82 -7.45 -30.63
N LEU A 79 -2.97 -7.42 -29.96
CA LEU A 79 -3.85 -8.57 -29.79
C LEU A 79 -4.30 -9.16 -31.13
N LYS A 80 -4.69 -8.29 -32.09
CA LYS A 80 -5.06 -8.70 -33.45
C LYS A 80 -3.89 -9.37 -34.18
N LYS A 81 -2.67 -8.83 -34.07
CA LYS A 81 -1.46 -9.42 -34.67
C LYS A 81 -1.15 -10.80 -34.10
N GLU A 82 -1.37 -10.99 -32.79
CA GLU A 82 -1.19 -12.28 -32.12
C GLU A 82 -2.37 -13.24 -32.32
N LYS A 83 -3.35 -12.86 -33.15
CA LYS A 83 -4.58 -13.64 -33.45
C LYS A 83 -5.36 -14.05 -32.20
N ILE A 84 -5.30 -13.24 -31.14
CA ILE A 84 -6.10 -13.43 -29.93
C ILE A 84 -7.51 -12.91 -30.22
N THR A 85 -8.42 -13.81 -30.57
CA THR A 85 -9.81 -13.49 -30.92
C THR A 85 -10.74 -13.52 -29.71
N ASN A 86 -10.50 -14.43 -28.76
CA ASN A 86 -11.28 -14.52 -27.53
C ASN A 86 -10.69 -13.64 -26.42
N THR A 87 -11.15 -12.40 -26.33
CA THR A 87 -10.69 -11.44 -25.30
C THR A 87 -11.10 -11.83 -23.87
N LYS A 88 -12.08 -12.73 -23.71
CA LYS A 88 -12.51 -13.22 -22.38
C LYS A 88 -11.45 -14.11 -21.70
N GLU A 89 -10.56 -14.71 -22.48
CA GLU A 89 -9.47 -15.57 -21.97
C GLU A 89 -8.16 -14.79 -21.75
N LEU A 90 -8.19 -13.47 -21.83
CA LEU A 90 -7.01 -12.64 -21.58
C LEU A 90 -6.53 -12.81 -20.13
N SER A 91 -5.39 -13.49 -19.99
CA SER A 91 -4.71 -13.65 -18.71
C SER A 91 -3.79 -12.46 -18.42
N TYR A 92 -3.49 -12.26 -17.12
CA TYR A 92 -2.46 -11.32 -16.67
C TYR A 92 -1.12 -11.55 -17.38
N LYS A 93 -0.74 -12.83 -17.58
CA LYS A 93 0.51 -13.21 -18.26
C LYS A 93 0.54 -12.75 -19.71
N THR A 94 -0.57 -12.95 -20.44
CA THR A 94 -0.70 -12.53 -21.83
C THR A 94 -0.62 -11.01 -21.95
N MET A 95 -1.40 -10.28 -21.15
CA MET A 95 -1.37 -8.81 -21.17
C MET A 95 0.01 -8.27 -20.81
N ARG A 96 0.68 -8.83 -19.80
CA ARG A 96 2.05 -8.43 -19.44
C ARG A 96 3.03 -8.59 -20.60
N ASN A 97 2.90 -9.65 -21.40
CA ASN A 97 3.75 -9.88 -22.56
C ASN A 97 3.50 -8.83 -23.66
N ILE A 98 2.23 -8.49 -23.91
CA ILE A 98 1.85 -7.44 -24.86
C ILE A 98 2.42 -6.09 -24.45
N LEU A 99 2.21 -5.69 -23.18
CA LEU A 99 2.76 -4.44 -22.65
C LEU A 99 4.29 -4.38 -22.74
N LYS A 100 4.97 -5.53 -22.52
CA LYS A 100 6.43 -5.66 -22.70
C LYS A 100 6.84 -5.42 -24.15
N LYS A 101 6.13 -6.05 -25.10
CA LYS A 101 6.41 -5.95 -26.55
C LYS A 101 6.22 -4.53 -27.07
N LEU A 102 5.19 -3.85 -26.58
CA LEU A 102 4.91 -2.44 -26.84
C LEU A 102 5.82 -1.46 -26.08
N LYS A 103 6.75 -1.96 -25.24
CA LYS A 103 7.67 -1.18 -24.40
C LYS A 103 6.97 -0.18 -23.45
N ILE A 104 5.74 -0.49 -23.03
CA ILE A 104 4.92 0.34 -22.12
C ILE A 104 4.82 -0.28 -20.73
N ASN A 105 5.97 -0.67 -20.16
CA ASN A 105 6.06 -1.38 -18.88
C ASN A 105 5.50 -0.58 -17.69
N LYS A 106 5.35 0.75 -17.83
CA LYS A 106 4.73 1.62 -16.83
C LYS A 106 3.30 1.25 -16.47
N TYR A 107 2.60 0.48 -17.31
CA TYR A 107 1.23 0.02 -17.07
C TYR A 107 1.13 -1.39 -16.47
N TYR A 108 2.23 -1.99 -16.00
CA TYR A 108 2.19 -3.34 -15.42
C TYR A 108 1.30 -3.44 -14.17
N GLU A 109 1.25 -2.39 -13.37
CA GLU A 109 0.41 -2.35 -12.16
C GLU A 109 -1.08 -2.26 -12.51
N HIS A 110 -1.40 -1.78 -13.72
CA HIS A 110 -2.76 -1.58 -14.22
C HIS A 110 -3.27 -2.70 -15.13
N ILE A 111 -2.61 -3.86 -15.15
CA ILE A 111 -2.95 -4.97 -16.07
C ILE A 111 -4.40 -5.44 -15.87
N ASN A 112 -4.86 -5.57 -14.62
CA ASN A 112 -6.22 -6.05 -14.33
C ASN A 112 -7.29 -5.06 -14.85
N TYR A 113 -7.09 -3.77 -14.64
CA TYR A 113 -7.95 -2.72 -15.19
C TYR A 113 -7.94 -2.71 -16.72
N ILE A 114 -6.76 -2.83 -17.35
CA ILE A 114 -6.66 -2.89 -18.81
C ILE A 114 -7.43 -4.09 -19.37
N ILE A 115 -7.29 -5.27 -18.77
CA ILE A 115 -8.03 -6.48 -19.19
C ILE A 115 -9.53 -6.24 -19.03
N ASN A 116 -9.98 -5.76 -17.87
CA ASN A 116 -11.39 -5.46 -17.59
C ASN A 116 -11.97 -4.45 -18.59
N ARG A 117 -11.25 -3.36 -18.92
CA ARG A 117 -11.69 -2.37 -19.92
C ARG A 117 -11.83 -2.97 -21.33
N ILE A 118 -11.00 -3.96 -21.67
CA ILE A 118 -11.01 -4.59 -23.00
C ILE A 118 -12.12 -5.63 -23.15
N ASN A 119 -12.36 -6.46 -22.14
CA ASN A 119 -13.27 -7.62 -22.26
C ASN A 119 -14.55 -7.51 -21.44
N GLY A 120 -14.68 -6.50 -20.58
CA GLY A 120 -15.83 -6.31 -19.69
C GLY A 120 -15.98 -7.38 -18.62
N VAL A 121 -15.01 -8.28 -18.44
CA VAL A 121 -15.05 -9.33 -17.42
C VAL A 121 -14.78 -8.68 -16.06
N PRO A 122 -15.70 -8.81 -15.09
CA PRO A 122 -15.53 -8.17 -13.78
C PRO A 122 -14.25 -8.66 -13.10
N THR A 123 -13.51 -7.70 -12.55
CA THR A 123 -12.40 -7.97 -11.63
C THR A 123 -12.93 -8.59 -10.33
N PRO A 124 -12.11 -9.37 -9.61
CA PRO A 124 -12.50 -9.87 -8.30
C PRO A 124 -12.90 -8.70 -7.40
N GLN A 125 -13.98 -8.85 -6.63
CA GLN A 125 -14.42 -7.85 -5.66
C GLN A 125 -14.26 -8.45 -4.27
N PHE A 126 -13.63 -7.70 -3.38
CA PHE A 126 -13.57 -8.02 -1.96
C PHE A 126 -14.79 -7.42 -1.28
N SER A 127 -15.37 -8.16 -0.34
CA SER A 127 -16.39 -7.59 0.53
C SER A 127 -15.75 -6.54 1.45
N PRO A 128 -16.51 -5.54 1.93
CA PRO A 128 -15.99 -4.57 2.89
C PRO A 128 -15.37 -5.22 4.14
N GLU A 129 -15.99 -6.29 4.63
CA GLU A 129 -15.51 -7.04 5.79
C GLU A 129 -14.17 -7.73 5.50
N LEU A 130 -14.01 -8.28 4.28
CA LEU A 130 -12.75 -8.88 3.85
C LEU A 130 -11.65 -7.82 3.72
N GLU A 131 -11.93 -6.66 3.12
CA GLU A 131 -10.96 -5.56 3.00
C GLU A 131 -10.49 -5.06 4.38
N GLU A 132 -11.42 -4.90 5.32
CA GLU A 132 -11.11 -4.50 6.69
C GLU A 132 -10.24 -5.55 7.38
N LYS A 133 -10.63 -6.83 7.27
CA LYS A 133 -9.87 -7.95 7.84
C LYS A 133 -8.46 -8.01 7.29
N LEU A 134 -8.29 -7.91 5.98
CA LEU A 134 -6.99 -7.85 5.32
C LEU A 134 -6.15 -6.67 5.81
N CYS A 135 -6.74 -5.48 5.97
CA CYS A 135 -6.07 -4.31 6.51
C CYS A 135 -5.60 -4.51 7.96
N ASN A 136 -6.40 -5.18 8.78
CA ASN A 136 -6.06 -5.46 10.18
C ASN A 136 -4.93 -6.49 10.29
N MET A 137 -5.03 -7.60 9.55
CA MET A 137 -3.94 -8.59 9.46
C MET A 137 -2.65 -7.94 8.93
N PHE A 138 -2.73 -7.02 7.97
CA PHE A 138 -1.57 -6.30 7.46
C PHE A 138 -0.89 -5.43 8.54
N LYS A 139 -1.66 -4.82 9.45
CA LYS A 139 -1.12 -4.04 10.57
C LYS A 139 -0.42 -4.97 11.58
N GLU A 140 -1.03 -6.12 11.88
CA GLU A 140 -0.50 -7.10 12.84
C GLU A 140 0.89 -7.61 12.43
N ILE A 141 1.12 -7.87 11.13
CA ILE A 141 2.41 -8.38 10.65
C ILE A 141 3.55 -7.35 10.66
N GLN A 142 3.27 -6.04 10.85
CA GLN A 142 4.31 -5.01 10.76
C GLN A 142 5.37 -5.14 11.87
N GLY A 143 4.93 -5.38 13.11
CA GLY A 143 5.82 -5.58 14.26
C GLY A 143 6.72 -6.83 14.11
N PRO A 144 6.12 -8.02 13.89
CA PRO A 144 6.87 -9.24 13.60
C PRO A 144 7.83 -9.12 12.41
N PHE A 145 7.43 -8.42 11.34
CA PHE A 145 8.33 -8.16 10.21
C PHE A 145 9.58 -7.40 10.65
N LEU A 146 9.46 -6.34 11.45
CA LEU A 146 10.62 -5.58 11.94
C LEU A 146 11.54 -6.43 12.82
N LYS A 147 10.98 -7.36 13.60
CA LYS A 147 11.76 -8.28 14.46
C LYS A 147 12.54 -9.31 13.65
N HIS A 148 11.97 -9.81 12.56
CA HIS A 148 12.52 -10.94 11.79
C HIS A 148 13.15 -10.54 10.45
N CYS A 149 13.11 -9.25 10.09
CA CYS A 149 13.73 -8.76 8.87
C CYS A 149 15.26 -8.88 8.96
N PRO A 150 15.93 -9.55 8.01
CA PRO A 150 17.38 -9.62 7.97
C PRO A 150 18.03 -8.22 7.92
N PRO A 151 19.20 -8.01 8.55
CA PRO A 151 19.82 -6.68 8.64
C PRO A 151 20.23 -6.10 7.28
N ASN A 152 20.48 -6.96 6.28
CA ASN A 152 20.80 -6.56 4.92
C ASN A 152 19.57 -6.19 4.08
N ARG A 153 18.35 -6.46 4.55
CA ARG A 153 17.10 -6.14 3.87
C ARG A 153 16.52 -4.82 4.37
N LYS A 154 16.41 -3.85 3.47
CA LYS A 154 15.81 -2.53 3.77
C LYS A 154 14.32 -2.46 3.43
N ASN A 155 13.88 -3.22 2.43
CA ASN A 155 12.53 -3.15 1.88
C ASN A 155 11.59 -4.13 2.55
N PHE A 156 10.31 -3.77 2.63
CA PHE A 156 9.25 -4.65 3.09
C PHE A 156 9.11 -5.90 2.18
N LEU A 157 8.31 -6.87 2.60
CA LEU A 157 7.83 -7.94 1.72
C LEU A 157 7.05 -7.33 0.53
N SER A 158 7.04 -8.02 -0.62
CA SER A 158 6.19 -7.59 -1.74
C SER A 158 4.72 -7.57 -1.29
N TYR A 159 4.01 -6.48 -1.56
CA TYR A 159 2.59 -6.35 -1.19
C TYR A 159 1.71 -7.40 -1.88
N SER A 160 1.96 -7.70 -3.16
CA SER A 160 1.30 -8.80 -3.88
C SER A 160 1.48 -10.14 -3.17
N TYR A 161 2.70 -10.44 -2.72
CA TYR A 161 2.98 -11.66 -1.96
C TYR A 161 2.28 -11.66 -0.59
N VAL A 162 2.32 -10.55 0.15
CA VAL A 162 1.67 -10.46 1.46
C VAL A 162 0.16 -10.63 1.31
N LEU A 163 -0.45 -9.93 0.36
CA LEU A 163 -1.88 -10.05 0.09
C LEU A 163 -2.27 -11.48 -0.31
N TYR A 164 -1.48 -12.13 -1.17
CA TYR A 164 -1.64 -13.55 -1.51
C TYR A 164 -1.62 -14.44 -0.25
N LYS A 165 -0.64 -14.25 0.64
CA LYS A 165 -0.53 -15.04 1.88
C LYS A 165 -1.67 -14.79 2.86
N LEU A 166 -2.12 -13.55 2.98
CA LEU A 166 -3.27 -13.22 3.82
C LEU A 166 -4.55 -13.87 3.28
N CYS A 167 -4.78 -13.83 1.95
CA CYS A 167 -5.88 -14.55 1.32
C CYS A 167 -5.81 -16.06 1.57
N GLN A 168 -4.62 -16.68 1.46
CA GLN A 168 -4.44 -18.11 1.77
C GLN A 168 -4.82 -18.45 3.22
N ILE A 169 -4.39 -17.63 4.19
CA ILE A 169 -4.72 -17.83 5.61
C ILE A 169 -6.23 -17.71 5.85
N LEU A 170 -6.90 -16.81 5.12
CA LEU A 170 -8.35 -16.61 5.19
C LEU A 170 -9.16 -17.62 4.35
N GLY A 171 -8.51 -18.56 3.66
CA GLY A 171 -9.15 -19.54 2.78
C GLY A 171 -9.81 -18.93 1.54
N GLN A 172 -9.36 -17.74 1.10
CA GLN A 172 -9.91 -17.02 -0.05
C GLN A 172 -9.17 -17.42 -1.34
N ASP A 173 -9.22 -18.71 -1.66
CA ASP A 173 -8.45 -19.34 -2.73
C ASP A 173 -8.86 -18.84 -4.12
N GLU A 174 -10.11 -18.41 -4.28
CA GLU A 174 -10.67 -17.88 -5.52
C GLU A 174 -9.91 -16.65 -6.04
N TYR A 175 -9.30 -15.87 -5.14
CA TYR A 175 -8.54 -14.67 -5.49
C TYR A 175 -7.10 -14.98 -5.88
N LEU A 176 -6.56 -16.14 -5.49
CA LEU A 176 -5.12 -16.44 -5.59
C LEU A 176 -4.57 -16.36 -7.01
N LYS A 177 -5.39 -16.71 -8.01
CA LYS A 177 -5.07 -16.64 -9.45
C LYS A 177 -4.85 -15.22 -9.98
N HIS A 178 -5.30 -14.19 -9.26
CA HIS A 178 -5.22 -12.80 -9.67
C HIS A 178 -3.96 -12.08 -9.18
N PHE A 179 -3.20 -12.66 -8.24
CA PHE A 179 -2.00 -12.03 -7.72
C PHE A 179 -0.76 -12.35 -8.58
N PRO A 180 0.00 -11.34 -9.04
CA PRO A 180 1.28 -11.58 -9.69
C PRO A 180 2.33 -11.99 -8.64
N LEU A 181 2.59 -13.29 -8.51
CA LEU A 181 3.70 -13.77 -7.69
C LEU A 181 5.06 -13.43 -8.33
N LEU A 182 6.09 -13.29 -7.48
CA LEU A 182 7.45 -13.10 -7.94
C LEU A 182 7.90 -14.30 -8.78
N LYS A 183 8.66 -14.04 -9.85
CA LYS A 183 9.15 -15.12 -10.73
C LYS A 183 10.37 -15.88 -10.18
N SER A 184 11.12 -15.27 -9.27
CA SER A 184 12.38 -15.84 -8.77
C SER A 184 12.13 -16.74 -7.57
N ARG A 185 12.35 -18.05 -7.73
CA ARG A 185 12.23 -19.04 -6.64
C ARG A 185 13.07 -18.68 -5.42
N ILE A 186 14.28 -18.17 -5.63
CA ILE A 186 15.17 -17.72 -4.55
C ILE A 186 14.53 -16.56 -3.77
N LYS A 187 13.95 -15.57 -4.46
CA LYS A 187 13.28 -14.45 -3.80
C LYS A 187 12.03 -14.90 -3.05
N ILE A 188 11.25 -15.83 -3.62
CA ILE A 188 10.08 -16.41 -2.94
C ILE A 188 10.54 -17.13 -1.68
N PHE A 189 11.55 -18.00 -1.76
CA PHE A 189 12.09 -18.73 -0.63
C PHE A 189 12.57 -17.80 0.50
N GLN A 190 13.30 -16.73 0.16
CA GLN A 190 13.73 -15.72 1.13
C GLN A 190 12.55 -15.00 1.80
N MET A 191 11.46 -14.80 1.08
CA MET A 191 10.25 -14.20 1.63
C MET A 191 9.48 -15.18 2.50
N ASP A 192 9.39 -16.45 2.09
CA ASP A 192 8.78 -17.54 2.86
C ASP A 192 9.50 -17.75 4.21
N LEU A 193 10.83 -17.64 4.25
CA LEU A 193 11.57 -17.74 5.51
C LEU A 193 11.19 -16.63 6.50
N ILE A 194 11.07 -15.39 6.02
CA ILE A 194 10.63 -14.26 6.85
C ILE A 194 9.16 -14.43 7.24
N TRP A 195 8.32 -14.84 6.29
CA TRP A 195 6.89 -15.05 6.50
C TRP A 195 6.62 -16.13 7.54
N LYS A 196 7.37 -17.24 7.50
CA LYS A 196 7.31 -18.31 8.50
C LYS A 196 7.53 -17.76 9.92
N ASN A 197 8.60 -16.99 10.13
CA ASN A 197 8.90 -16.41 11.44
C ASN A 197 7.84 -15.39 11.88
N ILE A 198 7.26 -14.63 10.93
CA ILE A 198 6.13 -13.73 11.20
C ILE A 198 4.93 -14.54 11.69
N CYS A 199 4.53 -15.58 10.93
CA CYS A 199 3.40 -16.45 11.27
C CYS A 199 3.57 -17.09 12.65
N GLU A 200 4.75 -17.64 12.94
CA GLU A 200 5.09 -18.20 14.26
C GLU A 200 4.95 -17.20 15.40
N SER A 201 5.25 -15.91 15.15
CA SER A 201 5.19 -14.88 16.19
C SER A 201 3.77 -14.44 16.57
N ILE A 202 2.81 -14.61 15.67
CA ILE A 202 1.42 -14.16 15.85
C ILE A 202 0.41 -15.32 15.82
N GLY A 203 0.89 -16.56 15.73
CA GLY A 203 0.05 -17.76 15.73
C GLY A 203 -0.73 -17.98 14.43
N TYR A 204 -0.30 -17.40 13.31
CA TYR A 204 -0.92 -17.65 12.01
C TYR A 204 -0.43 -18.99 11.42
N PRO A 205 -1.26 -19.71 10.65
CA PRO A 205 -0.81 -20.90 9.95
C PRO A 205 0.21 -20.53 8.87
N TYR A 206 1.31 -21.28 8.80
CA TYR A 206 2.30 -21.13 7.74
C TYR A 206 1.99 -22.08 6.58
N ILE A 207 1.77 -21.51 5.40
CA ILE A 207 1.56 -22.23 4.14
C ILE A 207 2.75 -21.89 3.22
N PRO A 208 3.60 -22.86 2.84
CA PRO A 208 4.73 -22.62 1.95
C PRO A 208 4.27 -22.23 0.54
N SER A 209 5.03 -21.40 -0.17
CA SER A 209 4.73 -21.00 -1.56
C SER A 209 5.31 -21.97 -2.60
N ILE A 210 6.29 -22.78 -2.20
CA ILE A 210 7.04 -23.74 -3.02
C ILE A 210 7.05 -25.08 -2.28
#